data_AF-A0A920ABK4-F1
#
_entry.id   AF-A0A920ABK4-F1
#
_cell.length_a   1.000
_cell.length_b   1.000
_cell.length_c   1.000
_cell.angle_alpha   90.00
_cell.angle_beta   90.00
_cell.angle_gamma   90.00
#
_symmetry.space_group_name_H-M   'P 1'
#
loop_
_entity.id
_entity.type
_entity.pdbx_description
1 polymer ?
#
loop_
_entity_poly.entity_id
_entity_poly.type
_entity_poly.pdbx_seq_one_letter_code
_entity_poly.pdbx_strand_id
1 'polypeptide(L)'
;MSEQFSGTKEVSEFLKFDLEKLNLYIKENCQAISKINSYEQFKGGQSNPSYLLISDNEKYVLRRKPPGKLLKSAHAVDREFKVLTALMPTEVPTPNTFHLCEDIGIIGTAFYIMEYCDGVIYWDPIASELHKDRRYHIFDEMNKGIALLHTQDFKN
;
A
#
# COMPACT_ATOMS: atom_id res chain seq x y z
N MET A 1 21.10 -9.26 5.47
CA MET A 1 20.03 -8.51 4.76
C MET A 1 18.72 -9.26 4.96
N SER A 2 17.66 -8.57 5.37
CA SER A 2 16.34 -9.19 5.57
C SER A 2 15.60 -9.37 4.22
N GLU A 3 16.21 -10.10 3.29
CA GLU A 3 15.59 -10.47 2.00
C GLU A 3 14.28 -11.26 2.18
N GLN A 4 14.08 -11.82 3.38
CA GLN A 4 12.88 -12.57 3.76
C GLN A 4 11.58 -11.76 3.60
N PHE A 5 11.62 -10.45 3.83
CA PHE A 5 10.42 -9.61 3.81
C PHE A 5 10.38 -8.61 2.64
N SER A 6 11.46 -8.51 1.86
CA SER A 6 11.54 -7.61 0.71
C SER A 6 11.07 -8.26 -0.59
N GLY A 7 10.49 -7.44 -1.46
CA GLY A 7 10.01 -7.83 -2.77
C GLY A 7 8.69 -8.61 -2.73
N THR A 8 8.41 -9.28 -3.84
CA THR A 8 7.16 -9.98 -4.10
C THR A 8 7.38 -11.49 -4.19
N LYS A 9 6.27 -12.23 -4.12
CA LYS A 9 6.19 -13.67 -4.32
C LYS A 9 4.91 -13.99 -5.10
N GLU A 10 4.84 -15.22 -5.61
CA GLU A 10 3.59 -15.75 -6.14
C GLU A 10 2.49 -15.67 -5.07
N VAL A 11 1.29 -15.29 -5.53
CA VAL A 11 0.13 -15.14 -4.65
C VAL A 11 -0.34 -16.51 -4.21
N SER A 12 -0.38 -16.74 -2.89
CA SER A 12 -0.92 -17.99 -2.36
C SER A 12 -2.38 -18.18 -2.77
N GLU A 13 -2.81 -19.41 -3.03
CA GLU A 13 -4.15 -19.73 -3.54
C GLU A 13 -5.29 -19.08 -2.73
N PHE A 14 -5.21 -19.11 -1.40
CA PHE A 14 -6.20 -18.49 -0.51
C PHE A 14 -6.30 -16.96 -0.65
N LEU A 15 -5.27 -16.32 -1.18
CA LEU A 15 -5.16 -14.87 -1.34
C LEU A 15 -5.29 -14.41 -2.78
N LYS A 16 -5.55 -15.31 -3.74
CA LYS A 16 -5.85 -14.92 -5.12
C LYS A 16 -7.20 -14.22 -5.22
N PHE A 17 -7.36 -13.42 -6.26
CA PHE A 17 -8.62 -12.82 -6.67
C PHE A 17 -8.71 -12.76 -8.20
N ASP A 18 -9.92 -12.54 -8.70
CA ASP A 18 -10.21 -12.46 -10.13
C ASP A 18 -9.72 -11.12 -10.70
N LEU A 19 -8.68 -11.18 -11.55
CA LEU A 19 -8.06 -10.00 -12.16
C LEU A 19 -8.97 -9.34 -13.19
N GLU A 20 -9.76 -10.12 -13.93
CA GLU A 20 -10.66 -9.57 -14.96
C GLU A 20 -11.79 -8.78 -14.30
N LYS A 21 -12.35 -9.27 -13.19
CA LYS A 21 -13.31 -8.49 -12.39
C LYS A 21 -12.73 -7.20 -11.87
N LEU A 22 -11.48 -7.21 -11.38
CA LEU A 22 -10.80 -6.01 -10.93
C LEU A 22 -10.63 -5.01 -12.09
N ASN A 23 -10.19 -5.47 -13.26
CA ASN A 23 -9.99 -4.62 -14.44
C ASN A 23 -11.30 -4.00 -14.97
N LEU A 24 -12.38 -4.78 -15.00
CA LEU A 24 -13.71 -4.25 -15.37
C LEU A 24 -14.14 -3.15 -14.40
N TYR A 25 -13.99 -3.39 -13.10
CA TYR A 25 -14.33 -2.41 -12.07
C TYR A 25 -13.46 -1.14 -12.17
N ILE A 26 -12.14 -1.27 -12.33
CA ILE A 26 -11.22 -0.15 -12.49
C ILE A 26 -11.62 0.72 -13.69
N LYS A 27 -11.91 0.09 -14.84
CA LYS A 27 -12.30 0.80 -16.07
C LYS A 27 -13.52 1.70 -15.86
N GLU A 28 -14.46 1.27 -15.04
CA GLU A 28 -15.71 2.01 -14.78
C GLU A 28 -15.55 3.07 -13.68
N ASN A 29 -14.67 2.85 -12.70
CA ASN A 29 -14.66 3.63 -11.45
C ASN A 29 -13.38 4.45 -11.21
N CYS A 30 -12.27 4.16 -11.91
CA CYS A 30 -11.00 4.86 -11.69
C CYS A 30 -10.17 4.92 -12.99
N GLN A 31 -10.41 5.96 -13.80
CA GLN A 31 -9.71 6.18 -15.08
C GLN A 31 -8.22 6.51 -14.92
N ALA A 32 -7.78 6.86 -13.72
CA ALA A 32 -6.36 7.11 -13.42
C ALA A 32 -5.52 5.83 -13.34
N ILE A 33 -6.16 4.65 -13.24
CA ILE A 33 -5.47 3.37 -13.17
C ILE A 33 -5.55 2.69 -14.53
N SER A 34 -4.39 2.40 -15.11
CA SER A 34 -4.24 1.64 -16.34
C SER A 34 -4.66 0.18 -16.15
N LYS A 35 -4.98 -0.53 -17.25
CA LYS A 35 -5.32 -1.97 -17.20
C LYS A 35 -4.19 -2.77 -16.54
N ILE A 36 -4.55 -3.63 -15.60
CA ILE A 36 -3.60 -4.49 -14.89
C ILE A 36 -3.41 -5.80 -15.66
N ASN A 37 -2.15 -6.15 -15.94
CA ASN A 37 -1.75 -7.35 -16.67
C ASN A 37 -1.50 -8.54 -15.73
N SER A 38 -0.91 -8.28 -14.57
CA SER A 38 -0.59 -9.28 -13.57
C SER A 38 -0.48 -8.65 -12.18
N TYR A 39 -0.42 -9.51 -11.16
CA TYR A 39 -0.21 -9.06 -9.80
C TYR A 39 0.58 -10.09 -8.99
N GLU A 40 1.34 -9.60 -8.02
CA GLU A 40 2.17 -10.41 -7.14
C GLU A 40 1.93 -10.02 -5.67
N GLN A 41 2.14 -10.94 -4.73
CA GLN A 41 1.95 -10.67 -3.31
C GLN A 41 3.24 -10.12 -2.70
N PHE A 42 3.19 -9.06 -1.91
CA PHE A 42 4.36 -8.63 -1.13
C PHE A 42 4.71 -9.67 -0.05
N LYS A 43 6.01 -9.91 0.18
CA LYS A 43 6.45 -10.87 1.22
C LYS A 43 6.23 -10.34 2.64
N GLY A 44 6.37 -9.02 2.84
CA GLY A 44 6.17 -8.33 4.12
C GLY A 44 4.74 -7.88 4.37
N GLY A 45 4.35 -7.77 5.65
CA GLY A 45 3.01 -7.35 6.10
C GLY A 45 2.06 -8.52 6.34
N GLN A 46 1.56 -8.65 7.57
CA GLN A 46 0.76 -9.81 8.00
C GLN A 46 -0.70 -9.48 8.32
N SER A 47 -1.04 -8.20 8.57
CA SER A 47 -2.42 -7.84 8.95
C SER A 47 -3.36 -7.72 7.75
N ASN A 48 -3.00 -6.92 6.74
CA ASN A 48 -3.76 -6.75 5.50
C ASN A 48 -2.89 -7.15 4.31
N PRO A 49 -3.29 -8.14 3.49
CA PRO A 49 -2.52 -8.51 2.31
C PRO A 49 -2.38 -7.32 1.35
N SER A 50 -1.16 -7.13 0.86
CA SER A 50 -0.82 -6.10 -0.12
C SER A 50 -0.22 -6.76 -1.37
N TYR A 51 -0.52 -6.20 -2.54
CA TYR A 51 -0.16 -6.75 -3.84
C TYR A 51 0.46 -5.67 -4.71
N LEU A 52 1.52 -6.04 -5.44
CA LEU A 52 2.01 -5.25 -6.55
C LEU A 52 1.11 -5.53 -7.75
N LEU A 53 0.44 -4.50 -8.27
CA LEU A 53 -0.29 -4.55 -9.53
C LEU A 53 0.62 -4.04 -10.64
N ILE A 54 0.71 -4.78 -11.75
CA ILE A 54 1.61 -4.50 -12.86
C ILE A 54 0.77 -4.21 -14.10
N SER A 55 0.90 -3.00 -14.64
CA SER A 55 0.38 -2.57 -15.95
C SER A 55 1.51 -2.56 -16.98
N ASP A 56 1.23 -2.14 -18.22
CA ASP A 56 2.24 -2.00 -19.29
C ASP A 56 3.33 -0.99 -18.91
N ASN A 57 2.94 0.16 -18.36
CA ASN A 57 3.85 1.29 -18.10
C ASN A 57 3.90 1.72 -16.63
N GLU A 58 3.03 1.18 -15.78
CA GLU A 58 2.82 1.67 -14.42
C GLU A 58 2.70 0.52 -13.42
N LYS A 59 2.99 0.83 -12.16
CA LYS A 59 2.83 -0.08 -11.02
C LYS A 59 1.97 0.59 -9.96
N TYR A 60 1.16 -0.22 -9.29
CA TYR A 60 0.32 0.22 -8.20
C TYR A 60 0.40 -0.76 -7.04
N VAL A 61 -0.07 -0.35 -5.86
CA VAL A 61 -0.25 -1.24 -4.72
C VAL A 61 -1.73 -1.39 -4.43
N LEU A 62 -2.22 -2.62 -4.42
CA LEU A 62 -3.53 -2.95 -3.89
C LEU A 62 -3.39 -3.46 -2.45
N ARG A 63 -4.13 -2.88 -1.52
CA ARG A 63 -4.21 -3.35 -0.14
C ARG A 63 -5.65 -3.68 0.21
N ARG A 64 -5.89 -4.87 0.76
CA ARG A 64 -7.24 -5.36 1.02
C ARG A 64 -7.37 -6.04 2.38
N LYS A 65 -8.61 -6.15 2.87
CA LYS A 65 -8.89 -6.96 4.05
C LYS A 65 -8.55 -8.44 3.76
N PRO A 66 -8.06 -9.21 4.73
CA PRO A 66 -7.89 -10.64 4.52
C PRO A 66 -9.24 -11.32 4.26
N PRO A 67 -9.30 -12.35 3.41
CA PRO A 67 -10.53 -13.09 3.16
C PRO A 67 -10.95 -13.91 4.39
N GLY A 68 -12.25 -14.17 4.53
CA GLY A 68 -12.82 -14.95 5.63
C GLY A 68 -13.58 -14.11 6.67
N LYS A 69 -13.97 -14.74 7.78
CA LYS A 69 -14.76 -14.10 8.84
C LYS A 69 -13.84 -13.28 9.76
N LEU A 70 -13.94 -11.96 9.66
CA LEU A 70 -13.13 -11.03 10.45
C LEU A 70 -13.84 -10.63 11.75
N LEU A 71 -13.05 -10.35 12.79
CA LEU A 71 -13.55 -9.72 14.00
C LEU A 71 -14.06 -8.30 13.67
N LYS A 72 -15.13 -7.87 14.34
CA LYS A 72 -15.61 -6.47 14.22
C LYS A 72 -14.47 -5.52 14.59
N SER A 73 -14.27 -4.46 13.81
CA SER A 73 -13.19 -3.46 13.91
C SER A 73 -11.76 -3.89 13.53
N ALA A 74 -11.52 -5.18 13.24
CA ALA A 74 -10.24 -5.58 12.65
C ALA A 74 -10.19 -5.20 11.17
N HIS A 75 -8.99 -4.83 10.67
CA HIS A 75 -8.73 -4.60 9.24
C HIS A 75 -9.48 -3.42 8.62
N ALA A 76 -9.38 -2.23 9.23
CA ALA A 76 -10.00 -0.99 8.74
C ALA A 76 -9.20 -0.33 7.59
N VAL A 77 -9.13 -0.99 6.43
CA VAL A 77 -8.45 -0.46 5.23
C VAL A 77 -9.09 0.83 4.71
N ASP A 78 -10.37 1.05 4.98
CA ASP A 78 -11.12 2.27 4.70
C ASP A 78 -10.56 3.48 5.49
N ARG A 79 -10.22 3.28 6.77
CA ARG A 79 -9.58 4.30 7.60
C ARG A 79 -8.15 4.59 7.13
N GLU A 80 -7.39 3.55 6.76
CA GLU A 80 -6.05 3.72 6.17
C GLU A 80 -6.12 4.59 4.91
N PHE A 81 -7.03 4.26 3.98
CA PHE A 81 -7.27 5.06 2.78
C PHE A 81 -7.62 6.51 3.13
N LYS A 82 -8.62 6.75 4.01
CA LYS A 82 -9.06 8.10 4.38
C LYS A 82 -7.92 8.96 4.93
N VAL A 83 -7.05 8.40 5.78
CA VAL A 83 -5.89 9.13 6.33
C VAL A 83 -4.90 9.46 5.22
N LEU A 84 -4.53 8.49 4.38
CA LEU A 84 -3.59 8.72 3.28
C LEU A 84 -4.12 9.77 2.29
N THR A 85 -5.38 9.66 1.87
CA THR A 85 -6.02 10.62 0.98
C THR A 85 -6.04 12.04 1.57
N ALA A 86 -6.30 12.17 2.88
CA ALA A 86 -6.31 13.48 3.54
C ALA A 86 -4.90 14.09 3.67
N LEU A 87 -3.85 13.26 3.67
CA LEU A 87 -2.45 13.70 3.74
C LEU A 87 -1.86 14.05 2.36
N MET A 88 -2.44 13.55 1.26
CA MET A 88 -1.98 13.83 -0.11
C MET A 88 -1.73 15.33 -0.44
N PRO A 89 -2.57 16.30 -0.03
CA PRO A 89 -2.31 17.71 -0.32
C PRO A 89 -1.30 18.39 0.62
N THR A 90 -0.69 17.64 1.55
CA THR A 90 0.23 18.14 2.57
C THR A 90 1.68 17.85 2.21
N GLU A 91 2.63 18.34 3.00
CA GLU A 91 4.06 18.00 2.84
C GLU A 91 4.43 16.64 3.44
N VAL A 92 3.51 15.94 4.12
CA VAL A 92 3.78 14.63 4.70
C VAL A 92 4.03 13.63 3.56
N PRO A 93 5.17 12.92 3.53
CA PRO A 93 5.47 11.99 2.46
C PRO A 93 4.58 10.75 2.56
N THR A 94 3.55 10.68 1.71
CA THR A 94 2.62 9.55 1.60
C THR A 94 2.41 9.16 0.14
N PRO A 95 2.14 7.88 -0.16
CA PRO A 95 1.74 7.47 -1.50
C PRO A 95 0.43 8.16 -1.90
N ASN A 96 0.31 8.50 -3.18
CA ASN A 96 -0.97 8.94 -3.73
C ASN A 96 -1.99 7.80 -3.66
N THR A 97 -3.19 8.08 -3.16
CA THR A 97 -4.30 7.12 -3.20
C THR A 97 -5.14 7.32 -4.45
N PHE A 98 -5.53 6.22 -5.11
CA PHE A 98 -6.33 6.29 -6.34
C PHE A 98 -7.80 5.98 -6.12
N HIS A 99 -8.12 4.91 -5.38
CA HIS A 99 -9.51 4.47 -5.24
C HIS A 99 -9.72 3.55 -4.04
N LEU A 100 -10.88 3.66 -3.38
CA LEU A 100 -11.38 2.75 -2.35
C LEU A 100 -12.61 2.01 -2.88
N CYS A 101 -12.63 0.70 -2.74
CA CYS A 101 -13.76 -0.15 -3.04
C CYS A 101 -14.21 -0.90 -1.77
N GLU A 102 -15.42 -0.60 -1.31
CA GLU A 102 -16.04 -1.29 -0.17
C GLU A 102 -16.97 -2.44 -0.61
N ASP A 103 -17.29 -2.52 -1.91
CA ASP A 103 -18.09 -3.62 -2.46
C ASP A 103 -17.27 -4.92 -2.50
N ILE A 104 -17.64 -5.85 -1.62
CA ILE A 104 -17.04 -7.17 -1.53
C ILE A 104 -17.35 -8.05 -2.76
N GLY A 105 -18.35 -7.71 -3.57
CA GLY A 105 -18.72 -8.44 -4.78
C GLY A 105 -17.65 -8.39 -5.88
N ILE A 106 -16.74 -7.41 -5.84
CA ILE A 106 -15.73 -7.19 -6.86
C ILE A 106 -14.60 -8.23 -6.78
N ILE A 107 -13.87 -8.28 -5.65
CA ILE A 107 -12.76 -9.23 -5.43
C ILE A 107 -12.83 -9.95 -4.07
N GLY A 108 -14.02 -10.06 -3.49
CA GLY A 108 -14.30 -10.82 -2.26
C GLY A 108 -14.09 -10.06 -0.95
N THR A 109 -13.39 -8.93 -0.98
CA THR A 109 -13.06 -8.12 0.21
C THR A 109 -12.90 -6.66 -0.18
N ALA A 110 -13.21 -5.74 0.73
CA ALA A 110 -12.89 -4.33 0.55
C ALA A 110 -11.38 -4.11 0.35
N PHE A 111 -11.04 -3.18 -0.53
CA PHE A 111 -9.66 -2.88 -0.94
C PHE A 111 -9.49 -1.43 -1.33
N TYR A 112 -8.26 -0.94 -1.32
CA TYR A 112 -7.91 0.31 -1.96
C TYR A 112 -6.65 0.16 -2.81
N ILE A 113 -6.50 1.05 -3.79
CA ILE A 113 -5.33 1.13 -4.68
C ILE A 113 -4.59 2.44 -4.43
N MET A 114 -3.27 2.37 -4.34
CA MET A 114 -2.37 3.50 -4.14
C MET A 114 -1.13 3.38 -5.04
N GLU A 115 -0.35 4.45 -5.06
CA GLU A 115 0.94 4.53 -5.74
C GLU A 115 1.90 3.45 -5.28
N TYR A 116 2.63 2.88 -6.25
CA TYR A 116 3.84 2.12 -5.96
C TYR A 116 5.02 3.08 -5.85
N CYS A 117 5.46 3.38 -4.64
CA CYS A 117 6.66 4.17 -4.39
C CYS A 117 7.90 3.27 -4.54
N ASP A 118 8.61 3.39 -5.66
CA ASP A 118 9.82 2.60 -5.91
C ASP A 118 10.97 3.06 -5.00
N GLY A 119 11.40 2.19 -4.09
CA GLY A 119 12.35 2.56 -3.06
C GLY A 119 12.86 1.38 -2.24
N VAL A 120 13.68 1.71 -1.24
CA VAL A 120 14.34 0.72 -0.38
C VAL A 120 13.73 0.76 1.03
N ILE A 121 13.34 -0.41 1.54
CA ILE A 121 12.91 -0.57 2.92
C ILE A 121 14.12 -1.05 3.74
N TYR A 122 14.53 -0.25 4.72
CA TYR A 122 15.54 -0.62 5.70
C TYR A 122 14.86 -1.36 6.87
N TRP A 123 15.07 -2.68 6.92
CA TRP A 123 14.45 -3.55 7.93
C TRP A 123 15.18 -3.52 9.28
N ASP A 124 16.47 -3.22 9.26
CA ASP A 124 17.19 -2.88 10.49
C ASP A 124 16.77 -1.46 10.92
N PRO A 125 16.18 -1.28 12.11
CA PRO A 125 15.75 0.03 12.59
C PRO A 125 16.88 1.07 12.66
N ILE A 126 18.14 0.62 12.74
CA ILE A 126 19.32 1.50 12.72
C ILE A 126 20.06 1.51 11.39
N ALA A 127 19.52 0.86 10.37
CA ALA A 127 20.09 0.71 9.03
C ALA A 127 21.60 0.42 9.06
N SER A 128 22.05 -0.52 9.91
CA SER A 128 23.47 -0.78 10.17
C SER A 128 24.27 -1.21 8.94
N GLU A 129 23.57 -1.65 7.89
CA GLU A 129 24.14 -1.94 6.57
C GLU A 129 24.67 -0.71 5.83
N LEU A 130 24.35 0.51 6.28
CA LEU A 130 24.75 1.75 5.62
C LEU A 130 25.92 2.44 6.32
N HIS A 131 26.67 3.21 5.53
CA HIS A 131 27.66 4.14 6.07
C HIS A 131 27.01 5.16 7.01
N LYS A 132 27.75 5.59 8.05
CA LYS A 132 27.26 6.50 9.08
C LYS A 132 26.65 7.78 8.51
N ASP A 133 27.28 8.38 7.51
CA ASP A 133 26.80 9.62 6.89
C ASP A 133 25.46 9.42 6.19
N ARG A 134 25.24 8.26 5.56
CA ARG A 134 23.93 7.96 4.94
C ARG A 134 22.85 7.73 5.98
N ARG A 135 23.17 7.08 7.09
CA ARG A 135 22.24 6.89 8.22
C ARG A 135 21.78 8.22 8.78
N TYR A 136 22.69 9.19 8.97
CA TYR A 136 22.34 10.52 9.46
C TYR A 136 21.19 11.14 8.66
N HIS A 137 21.31 11.15 7.33
CA HIS A 137 20.26 11.69 6.46
C HIS A 137 18.93 10.92 6.53
N ILE A 138 18.98 9.59 6.65
CA ILE A 138 17.75 8.78 6.79
C ILE A 138 17.02 9.11 8.09
N PHE A 139 17.75 9.23 9.20
CA PHE A 139 17.17 9.59 10.48
C PHE A 139 16.63 11.03 10.49
N ASP A 140 17.29 11.95 9.81
CA ASP A 140 16.82 13.33 9.66
C ASP A 140 15.51 13.39 8.86
N GLU A 141 15.42 12.71 7.72
CA GLU A 141 14.18 12.62 6.93
C GLU A 141 13.06 11.86 7.68
N MET A 142 13.40 10.84 8.47
CA MET A 142 12.43 10.15 9.33
C MET A 142 11.86 11.10 10.40
N ASN A 143 12.72 11.90 11.05
CA ASN A 143 12.30 12.92 12.02
C ASN A 143 11.45 14.00 11.37
N LYS A 144 11.83 14.44 10.17
CA LYS A 144 11.04 15.40 9.39
C LYS A 144 9.66 14.86 9.05
N GLY A 145 9.56 13.60 8.61
CA GLY A 145 8.27 12.95 8.32
C GLY A 145 7.31 12.94 9.50
N ILE A 146 7.78 12.55 10.70
CA ILE A 146 6.93 12.55 11.90
C ILE A 146 6.61 13.97 12.38
N ALA A 147 7.54 14.92 12.25
CA ALA A 147 7.29 16.32 12.59
C ALA A 147 6.21 16.92 11.69
N LEU A 148 6.31 16.73 10.36
CA LEU A 148 5.30 17.16 9.41
C LEU A 148 3.93 16.56 9.75
N LEU A 149 3.88 15.26 10.08
CA LEU A 149 2.62 14.61 10.47
C LEU A 149 2.00 15.27 11.72
N HIS A 150 2.80 15.60 12.73
CA HIS A 150 2.31 16.25 13.96
C HIS A 150 1.90 17.72 13.78
N THR A 151 2.31 18.36 12.69
CA THR A 151 1.88 19.73 12.36
C THR A 151 0.56 19.79 11.58
N GLN A 152 0.00 18.65 11.17
CA GLN A 152 -1.24 18.62 10.42
C GLN A 152 -2.43 18.98 11.31
N ASP A 153 -3.19 19.99 10.90
CA ASP A 153 -4.46 20.39 11.54
C ASP A 153 -5.60 19.53 10.98
N PHE A 154 -5.90 18.41 11.65
CA PHE A 154 -6.99 17.54 11.26
C PHE A 154 -8.30 17.96 11.95
N LYS A 155 -9.31 18.28 11.13
CA LYS A 155 -10.67 18.49 11.61
C LYS A 155 -11.40 17.15 11.66
N ASN A 156 -11.98 16.83 12.82
CA ASN A 156 -12.83 15.65 13.03
C ASN A 156 -14.13 15.75 12.22
#